data_AF-A0A9D7D0S2-F1
#
_entry.id   AF-A0A9D7D0S2-F1
#
_cell.length_a   1.000
_cell.length_b   1.000
_cell.length_c   1.000
_cell.angle_alpha   90.00
_cell.angle_beta   90.00
_cell.angle_gamma   90.00
#
_symmetry.space_group_name_H-M   'P 1'
#
loop_
_entity.id
_entity.type
_entity.pdbx_description
1 polymer ?
#
loop_
_entity_poly.entity_id
_entity_poly.type
_entity_poly.pdbx_seq_one_letter_code
_entity_poly.pdbx_strand_id
1 'polypeptide(L)'
;MLKMSLGLASSAALLMMLANGCSSSETAVGGGDSGTTPASDASTKKDGTTGTSDGGTTETCSPGDVASFKPTWKVPAAFGTKKCTDLQIEALMCAIDDNADQATCDKASKDAANKDCLACIYTPSSAKNPGPLMVSTSGGVISLNIAGCIANSEGKTTAADCGAKVQAADQCADEACEANCPTDTTEGFKAFQACTEAALSGGCESFSTDAACAEDLTKAGGAAEKCLEGTGFLERATNLATLFCGGGTATTDGGTDAAKDSPTEGG
;
A
#
# COMPACT_ATOMS: atom_id res chain seq x y z
N MET A 1 7.87 -4.72 19.11
CA MET A 1 8.17 -4.14 17.79
C MET A 1 7.44 -4.99 16.78
N LEU A 2 6.32 -4.49 16.25
CA LEU A 2 5.61 -5.17 15.15
C LEU A 2 6.56 -5.14 13.95
N LYS A 3 6.97 -6.30 13.43
CA LYS A 3 7.51 -6.35 12.07
C LYS A 3 6.33 -6.03 11.16
N MET A 4 6.23 -4.78 10.71
CA MET A 4 5.30 -4.40 9.66
C MET A 4 5.83 -5.03 8.38
N SER A 5 5.30 -6.20 8.02
CA SER A 5 5.55 -6.80 6.71
C SER A 5 4.94 -5.86 5.67
N LEU A 6 5.81 -5.20 4.92
CA LEU A 6 5.41 -4.10 4.08
C LEU A 6 4.80 -4.60 2.80
N GLY A 7 3.48 -4.65 2.81
CA GLY A 7 2.71 -5.01 1.67
C GLY A 7 2.31 -3.80 0.84
N LEU A 8 2.74 -3.73 -0.43
CA LEU A 8 2.14 -2.89 -1.47
C LEU A 8 0.63 -3.19 -1.59
N ALA A 9 -0.20 -2.58 -0.75
CA ALA A 9 -1.64 -2.81 -0.76
C ALA A 9 -2.25 -2.34 -2.09
N SER A 10 -3.22 -3.13 -2.55
CA SER A 10 -3.81 -3.26 -3.88
C SER A 10 -4.54 -2.01 -4.43
N SER A 11 -4.28 -0.81 -3.92
CA SER A 11 -4.92 0.43 -4.39
C SER A 11 -4.50 0.83 -5.83
N ALA A 12 -3.56 0.10 -6.44
CA ALA A 12 -3.23 0.21 -7.86
C ALA A 12 -4.02 -0.77 -8.75
N ALA A 13 -4.60 -1.83 -8.19
CA ALA A 13 -5.29 -2.86 -8.97
C ALA A 13 -6.59 -2.34 -9.60
N LEU A 14 -7.26 -1.37 -8.96
CA LEU A 14 -8.45 -0.74 -9.54
C LEU A 14 -8.16 0.03 -10.84
N LEU A 15 -6.89 0.42 -11.08
CA LEU A 15 -6.46 1.15 -12.28
C LEU A 15 -5.61 0.31 -13.26
N MET A 16 -5.30 -0.95 -12.93
CA MET A 16 -4.55 -1.85 -13.82
C MET A 16 -5.42 -2.89 -14.54
N MET A 17 -6.73 -2.95 -14.30
CA MET A 17 -7.59 -3.95 -14.95
C MET A 17 -7.93 -3.68 -16.44
N LEU A 18 -7.47 -2.58 -17.06
CA LEU A 18 -7.86 -2.26 -18.46
C LEU A 18 -6.75 -1.77 -19.40
N ALA A 19 -5.47 -2.06 -19.15
CA ALA A 19 -4.40 -1.69 -20.11
C ALA A 19 -3.51 -2.83 -20.65
N ASN A 20 -3.69 -4.08 -20.23
CA ASN A 20 -3.08 -5.21 -20.93
C ASN A 20 -4.03 -6.42 -20.91
N GLY A 21 -4.79 -6.56 -21.99
CA GLY A 21 -5.28 -7.86 -22.38
C GLY A 21 -4.08 -8.80 -22.46
N CYS A 22 -4.06 -9.79 -21.57
CA CYS A 22 -3.24 -10.99 -21.74
C CYS A 22 -3.82 -11.77 -22.93
N SER A 23 -3.66 -11.22 -24.13
CA SER A 23 -3.66 -11.99 -25.36
C SER A 23 -2.32 -12.72 -25.35
N SER A 24 -2.33 -13.93 -24.80
CA SER A 24 -1.31 -14.93 -25.09
C SER A 24 -1.39 -15.25 -26.58
N SER A 25 -0.84 -14.36 -27.39
CA SER A 25 -0.49 -14.67 -28.77
C SER A 25 0.75 -15.55 -28.68
N GLU A 26 0.52 -16.87 -28.63
CA GLU A 26 1.56 -17.86 -28.84
C GLU A 26 2.24 -17.55 -30.18
N THR A 27 3.41 -16.91 -30.13
CA THR A 27 4.26 -16.82 -31.30
C THR A 27 4.94 -18.18 -31.41
N ALA A 28 4.34 -19.06 -32.21
CA ALA A 28 4.95 -20.34 -32.58
C ALA A 28 6.27 -20.06 -33.30
N VAL A 29 7.38 -20.12 -32.56
CA VAL A 29 8.72 -20.13 -33.14
C VAL A 29 8.98 -21.55 -33.62
N GLY A 30 8.65 -21.79 -34.88
CA GLY A 30 9.13 -22.95 -35.62
C GLY A 30 10.65 -22.88 -35.73
N GLY A 31 11.33 -23.81 -35.08
CA GLY A 31 12.77 -23.99 -35.18
C GLY A 31 13.11 -25.45 -34.94
N GLY A 32 13.03 -26.26 -36.00
CA GLY A 32 13.62 -27.59 -35.99
C GLY A 32 15.11 -27.49 -36.30
N ASP A 33 15.93 -28.23 -35.55
CA ASP A 33 17.04 -28.99 -36.12
C ASP A 33 17.54 -30.08 -35.15
N SER A 34 18.34 -30.98 -35.69
CA SER A 34 18.38 -32.42 -35.46
C SER A 34 19.58 -32.92 -34.64
N GLY A 35 19.42 -34.07 -33.99
CA GLY A 35 20.51 -34.98 -33.56
C GLY A 35 21.18 -34.60 -32.22
N THR A 36 21.65 -35.51 -31.37
CA THR A 36 21.97 -36.93 -31.50
C THR A 36 22.13 -37.51 -30.08
N THR A 37 21.74 -38.76 -29.87
CA THR A 37 22.02 -39.55 -28.65
C THR A 37 23.53 -39.84 -28.47
N PRO A 38 24.00 -40.06 -27.24
CA PRO A 38 24.30 -41.45 -26.87
C PRO A 38 23.88 -41.85 -25.45
N ALA A 39 23.85 -43.17 -25.26
CA ALA A 39 23.33 -43.95 -24.15
C ALA A 39 24.31 -44.15 -22.97
N SER A 40 23.75 -44.78 -21.92
CA SER A 40 24.39 -45.56 -20.84
C SER A 40 24.99 -44.75 -19.68
N ASP A 41 24.89 -45.10 -18.40
CA ASP A 41 24.71 -46.42 -17.77
C ASP A 41 24.32 -46.31 -16.27
N ALA A 42 23.72 -47.40 -15.76
CA ALA A 42 23.81 -47.97 -14.40
C ALA A 42 23.47 -47.17 -13.10
N SER A 43 22.33 -47.56 -12.52
CA SER A 43 22.18 -48.19 -11.19
C SER A 43 22.80 -47.56 -9.93
N THR A 44 21.97 -47.03 -9.03
CA THR A 44 22.06 -47.40 -7.60
C THR A 44 20.70 -47.27 -6.89
N LYS A 45 20.21 -48.40 -6.38
CA LYS A 45 19.15 -48.49 -5.37
C LYS A 45 19.56 -47.71 -4.12
N LYS A 46 18.67 -46.89 -3.58
CA LYS A 46 18.72 -46.51 -2.17
C LYS A 46 17.32 -46.63 -1.58
N ASP A 47 17.25 -47.47 -0.55
CA ASP A 47 16.03 -47.89 0.12
C ASP A 47 15.21 -46.72 0.64
N GLY A 48 13.90 -46.90 0.52
CA GLY A 48 12.88 -45.95 0.88
C GLY A 48 12.81 -45.72 2.38
N THR A 49 12.96 -44.47 2.76
CA THR A 49 12.26 -43.93 3.93
C THR A 49 11.08 -43.15 3.37
N THR A 50 9.90 -43.74 3.43
CA THR A 50 8.62 -43.04 3.25
C THR A 50 8.47 -42.06 4.40
N GLY A 51 9.15 -40.92 4.30
CA GLY A 51 8.79 -39.74 5.06
C GLY A 51 7.43 -39.33 4.54
N THR A 52 6.39 -39.60 5.34
CA THR A 52 5.13 -38.89 5.22
C THR A 52 5.47 -37.41 5.37
N SER A 53 5.72 -36.74 4.25
CA SER A 53 5.60 -35.30 4.21
C SER A 53 4.14 -35.07 4.51
N ASP A 54 3.85 -34.71 5.76
CA ASP A 54 2.57 -34.14 6.17
C ASP A 54 2.34 -32.99 5.21
N GLY A 55 1.61 -33.27 4.14
CA GLY A 55 1.34 -32.36 3.05
C GLY A 55 0.53 -31.24 3.65
N GLY A 56 1.25 -30.23 4.17
CA GLY A 56 0.67 -29.02 4.68
C GLY A 56 -0.25 -28.53 3.58
N THR A 57 -1.55 -28.59 3.86
CA THR A 57 -2.57 -28.06 2.97
C THR A 57 -2.13 -26.64 2.71
N THR A 58 -1.63 -26.39 1.50
CA THR A 58 -1.33 -25.03 1.07
C THR A 58 -2.66 -24.32 1.16
N GLU A 59 -2.87 -23.53 2.21
CA GLU A 59 -4.10 -22.75 2.37
C GLU A 59 -4.17 -21.86 1.14
N THR A 60 -5.05 -22.24 0.22
CA THR A 60 -5.18 -21.58 -1.06
C THR A 60 -5.88 -20.25 -0.81
N CYS A 61 -5.10 -19.19 -0.59
CA CYS A 61 -5.61 -17.83 -0.47
C CYS A 61 -6.49 -17.50 -1.68
N SER A 62 -7.80 -17.40 -1.43
CA SER A 62 -8.84 -17.21 -2.43
C SER A 62 -9.94 -16.32 -1.82
N PRO A 63 -10.69 -15.55 -2.63
CA PRO A 63 -11.78 -14.74 -2.13
C PRO A 63 -12.83 -15.58 -1.39
N GLY A 64 -13.19 -15.13 -0.19
CA GLY A 64 -14.35 -15.62 0.56
C GLY A 64 -15.67 -15.08 0.00
N ASP A 65 -16.78 -15.58 0.54
CA ASP A 65 -18.12 -15.09 0.18
C ASP A 65 -18.39 -13.72 0.79
N VAL A 66 -18.79 -12.77 -0.07
CA VAL A 66 -19.13 -11.38 0.29
C VAL A 66 -20.61 -11.06 0.09
N ALA A 67 -21.49 -12.05 -0.07
CA ALA A 67 -22.91 -11.83 -0.30
C ALA A 67 -23.62 -11.00 0.79
N SER A 68 -23.09 -11.00 2.02
CA SER A 68 -23.62 -10.22 3.15
C SER A 68 -22.89 -8.90 3.40
N PHE A 69 -21.83 -8.62 2.64
CA PHE A 69 -21.00 -7.43 2.81
C PHE A 69 -21.82 -6.16 2.56
N LYS A 70 -21.62 -5.16 3.43
CA LYS A 70 -22.21 -3.84 3.30
C LYS A 70 -21.13 -2.79 3.57
N PRO A 71 -20.76 -1.98 2.56
CA PRO A 71 -19.72 -0.98 2.75
C PRO A 71 -20.16 0.07 3.76
N THR A 72 -19.20 0.57 4.53
CA THR A 72 -19.41 1.69 5.46
C THR A 72 -18.48 2.82 5.08
N TRP A 73 -19.06 3.90 4.54
CA TRP A 73 -18.30 5.11 4.22
C TRP A 73 -17.74 5.76 5.48
N LYS A 74 -16.43 6.01 5.48
CA LYS A 74 -15.72 6.76 6.50
C LYS A 74 -15.16 8.03 5.86
N VAL A 75 -15.71 9.17 6.24
CA VAL A 75 -15.24 10.48 5.79
C VAL A 75 -13.76 10.63 6.17
N PRO A 76 -12.85 10.91 5.22
CA PRO A 76 -11.42 11.00 5.51
C PRO A 76 -11.10 12.18 6.44
N ALA A 77 -9.93 12.14 7.07
CA ALA A 77 -9.35 13.33 7.69
C ALA A 77 -9.18 14.43 6.64
N ALA A 78 -9.32 15.70 7.02
CA ALA A 78 -9.13 16.82 6.09
C ALA A 78 -7.67 16.95 5.63
N PHE A 79 -7.46 17.56 4.46
CA PHE A 79 -6.12 17.92 3.98
C PHE A 79 -5.48 19.05 4.80
N GLY A 80 -4.15 19.14 4.69
CA GLY A 80 -3.37 20.28 5.17
C GLY A 80 -3.54 20.54 6.66
N THR A 81 -3.54 19.49 7.48
CA THR A 81 -3.66 19.63 8.94
C THR A 81 -2.44 20.28 9.60
N LYS A 82 -1.34 20.45 8.84
CA LYS A 82 -0.08 21.09 9.27
C LYS A 82 0.52 20.42 10.52
N LYS A 83 0.33 19.11 10.63
CA LYS A 83 0.87 18.28 11.72
C LYS A 83 2.30 17.83 11.47
N CYS A 84 2.74 17.88 10.22
CA CYS A 84 4.06 17.49 9.80
C CYS A 84 4.75 18.62 9.04
N THR A 85 6.07 18.70 9.23
CA THR A 85 6.98 19.32 8.26
C THR A 85 7.40 18.27 7.22
N ASP A 86 7.94 18.72 6.08
CA ASP A 86 8.42 17.80 5.04
C ASP A 86 9.52 16.88 5.55
N LEU A 87 10.43 17.38 6.39
CA LEU A 87 11.49 16.59 7.04
C LEU A 87 10.92 15.53 7.99
N GLN A 88 9.82 15.82 8.69
CA GLN A 88 9.17 14.82 9.54
C GLN A 88 8.50 13.73 8.72
N ILE A 89 7.88 14.09 7.59
CA ILE A 89 7.28 13.11 6.68
C ILE A 89 8.38 12.19 6.16
N GLU A 90 9.46 12.73 5.59
CA GLU A 90 10.58 11.95 5.07
C GLU A 90 11.16 11.01 6.14
N ALA A 91 11.42 11.53 7.35
CA ALA A 91 11.95 10.74 8.45
C ALA A 91 11.00 9.62 8.93
N LEU A 92 9.68 9.78 8.77
CA LEU A 92 8.68 8.79 9.20
C LEU A 92 8.25 7.82 8.10
N MET A 93 8.48 8.16 6.82
CA MET A 93 8.24 7.25 5.69
C MET A 93 9.23 6.09 5.63
N CYS A 94 10.37 6.21 6.32
CA CYS A 94 11.35 5.15 6.36
C CYS A 94 10.84 3.87 7.08
N ALA A 95 9.80 3.98 7.93
CA ALA A 95 9.11 2.83 8.52
C ALA A 95 8.43 1.92 7.47
N ILE A 96 8.23 2.46 6.26
CA ILE A 96 7.65 1.78 5.11
C ILE A 96 8.60 1.76 3.90
N ASP A 97 9.91 1.83 4.15
CA ASP A 97 10.94 1.64 3.14
C ASP A 97 11.81 0.45 3.53
N ASP A 98 11.76 -0.62 2.73
CA ASP A 98 12.54 -1.84 2.97
C ASP A 98 14.06 -1.59 2.88
N ASN A 99 14.49 -0.48 2.27
CA ASN A 99 15.89 -0.11 2.12
C ASN A 99 16.38 0.86 3.20
N ALA A 100 15.48 1.35 4.06
CA ALA A 100 15.86 2.32 5.08
C ALA A 100 16.63 1.69 6.24
N ASP A 101 17.48 2.50 6.87
CA ASP A 101 18.12 2.14 8.13
C ASP A 101 17.08 2.10 9.27
N GLN A 102 16.74 0.89 9.69
CA GLN A 102 15.74 0.66 10.73
C GLN A 102 16.09 1.32 12.07
N ALA A 103 17.38 1.47 12.40
CA ALA A 103 17.78 2.16 13.63
C ALA A 103 17.41 3.66 13.58
N THR A 104 17.57 4.28 12.42
CA THR A 104 17.14 5.67 12.16
C THR A 104 15.62 5.80 12.21
N CYS A 105 14.87 4.85 11.64
CA CYS A 105 13.40 4.84 11.69
C CYS A 105 12.84 4.68 13.10
N ASP A 106 13.43 3.76 13.87
CA ASP A 106 13.09 3.56 15.27
C ASP A 106 13.35 4.82 16.11
N LYS A 107 14.42 5.54 15.80
CA LYS A 107 14.72 6.82 16.46
C LYS A 107 13.68 7.88 16.08
N ALA A 108 13.37 8.04 14.80
CA ALA A 108 12.41 9.03 14.31
C ALA A 108 10.99 8.79 14.86
N SER A 109 10.52 7.54 14.87
CA SER A 109 9.18 7.19 15.38
C SER A 109 9.02 7.35 16.89
N LYS A 110 10.13 7.28 17.65
CA LYS A 110 10.14 7.47 19.12
C LYS A 110 10.42 8.92 19.53
N ASP A 111 10.79 9.79 18.59
CA ASP A 111 11.01 11.21 18.86
C ASP A 111 9.69 11.88 19.26
N ALA A 112 9.68 12.54 20.42
CA ALA A 112 8.50 13.24 20.93
C ALA A 112 8.04 14.36 19.97
N ALA A 113 8.96 14.99 19.23
CA ALA A 113 8.63 16.00 18.24
C ALA A 113 7.81 15.44 17.07
N ASN A 114 7.93 14.14 16.79
CA ASN A 114 7.26 13.48 15.68
C ASN A 114 5.91 12.86 16.06
N LYS A 115 5.51 12.90 17.34
CA LYS A 115 4.31 12.22 17.82
C LYS A 115 3.02 12.64 17.10
N ASP A 116 2.82 13.94 16.94
CA ASP A 116 1.62 14.48 16.27
C ASP A 116 1.64 14.19 14.77
N CYS A 117 2.81 14.25 14.15
CA CYS A 117 2.98 13.91 12.74
C CYS A 117 2.72 12.43 12.49
N LEU A 118 3.30 11.54 13.31
CA LEU A 118 3.09 10.09 13.24
C LEU A 118 1.61 9.73 13.37
N ALA A 119 0.89 10.34 14.32
CA ALA A 119 -0.54 10.11 14.52
C ALA A 119 -1.42 10.66 13.37
N CYS A 120 -0.93 11.66 12.64
CA CYS A 120 -1.60 12.12 11.43
C CYS A 120 -1.38 11.15 10.26
N ILE A 121 -0.13 10.71 10.06
CA ILE A 121 0.28 9.86 8.93
C ILE A 121 -0.35 8.46 9.05
N TYR A 122 -0.15 7.81 10.20
CA TYR A 122 -0.58 6.43 10.42
C TYR A 122 -1.83 6.40 11.29
N THR A 123 -2.92 5.93 10.71
CA THR A 123 -4.20 5.81 11.40
C THR A 123 -4.68 4.37 11.40
N PRO A 124 -5.35 3.87 12.44
CA PRO A 124 -6.00 2.57 12.38
C PRO A 124 -7.06 2.54 11.27
N SER A 125 -7.21 1.43 10.55
CA SER A 125 -8.28 1.26 9.55
C SER A 125 -9.68 1.43 10.14
N SER A 126 -9.83 1.25 11.46
CA SER A 126 -11.07 1.47 12.23
C SER A 126 -11.31 2.93 12.63
N ALA A 127 -10.37 3.86 12.36
CA ALA A 127 -10.52 5.26 12.71
C ALA A 127 -11.79 5.87 12.10
N LYS A 128 -12.46 6.74 12.85
CA LYS A 128 -13.65 7.48 12.38
C LYS A 128 -13.34 8.33 11.16
N ASN A 129 -12.15 8.93 11.15
CA ASN A 129 -11.62 9.76 10.07
C ASN A 129 -10.23 9.22 9.69
N PRO A 130 -10.14 8.29 8.73
CA PRO A 130 -8.86 7.72 8.34
C PRO A 130 -7.94 8.78 7.75
N GLY A 131 -6.67 8.71 8.10
CA GLY A 131 -5.58 9.53 7.57
C GLY A 131 -5.07 9.01 6.22
N PRO A 132 -3.87 9.42 5.79
CA PRO A 132 -3.31 9.04 4.49
C PRO A 132 -2.90 7.56 4.44
N LEU A 133 -2.38 7.01 5.54
CA LEU A 133 -2.05 5.58 5.66
C LEU A 133 -2.93 4.92 6.72
N MET A 134 -3.56 3.82 6.34
CA MET A 134 -4.45 3.03 7.18
C MET A 134 -3.75 1.73 7.58
N VAL A 135 -3.58 1.50 8.88
CA VAL A 135 -2.97 0.30 9.42
C VAL A 135 -4.07 -0.70 9.76
N SER A 136 -4.07 -1.87 9.11
CA SER A 136 -4.98 -2.97 9.45
C SER A 136 -4.73 -3.43 10.89
N THR A 137 -5.81 -3.71 11.60
CA THR A 137 -5.80 -4.25 12.96
C THR A 137 -5.34 -5.71 13.00
N SER A 138 -5.40 -6.43 11.88
CA SER A 138 -5.34 -7.89 11.82
C SER A 138 -3.98 -8.44 11.39
N GLY A 139 -3.10 -7.58 10.85
CA GLY A 139 -1.82 -8.04 10.31
C GLY A 139 -0.76 -6.96 10.12
N GLY A 140 -1.01 -5.73 10.59
CA GLY A 140 -0.07 -4.62 10.42
C GLY A 140 0.14 -4.19 8.97
N VAL A 141 -0.68 -4.68 8.03
CA VAL A 141 -0.70 -4.26 6.63
C VAL A 141 -1.08 -2.78 6.58
N ILE A 142 -0.37 -2.02 5.76
CA ILE A 142 -0.60 -0.60 5.58
C ILE A 142 -1.22 -0.39 4.20
N SER A 143 -2.41 0.20 4.16
CA SER A 143 -3.07 0.58 2.91
C SER A 143 -3.10 2.10 2.75
N LEU A 144 -3.12 2.54 1.49
CA LEU A 144 -3.20 3.95 1.14
C LEU A 144 -4.67 4.40 1.10
N ASN A 145 -5.00 5.51 1.75
CA ASN A 145 -6.36 6.05 1.72
C ASN A 145 -6.63 6.85 0.44
N ILE A 146 -6.55 6.19 -0.72
CA ILE A 146 -6.79 6.77 -2.03
C ILE A 146 -8.22 7.31 -2.14
N ALA A 147 -9.20 6.52 -1.67
CA ALA A 147 -10.60 6.94 -1.56
C ALA A 147 -10.77 8.28 -0.82
N GLY A 148 -10.11 8.43 0.33
CA GLY A 148 -10.10 9.64 1.12
C GLY A 148 -9.43 10.81 0.39
N CYS A 149 -8.32 10.56 -0.29
CA CYS A 149 -7.64 11.57 -1.09
C CYS A 149 -8.54 12.10 -2.22
N ILE A 150 -9.22 11.21 -2.95
CA ILE A 150 -10.15 11.59 -4.02
C ILE A 150 -11.28 12.45 -3.45
N ALA A 151 -11.90 12.02 -2.35
CA ALA A 151 -12.99 12.75 -1.71
C ALA A 151 -12.59 14.18 -1.30
N ASN A 152 -11.42 14.34 -0.69
CA ASN A 152 -10.90 15.65 -0.29
C ASN A 152 -10.52 16.52 -1.50
N SER A 153 -9.87 15.94 -2.51
CA SER A 153 -9.42 16.67 -3.71
C SER A 153 -10.59 17.23 -4.51
N GLU A 154 -11.69 16.47 -4.59
CA GLU A 154 -12.91 16.87 -5.28
C GLU A 154 -13.85 17.73 -4.42
N GLY A 155 -13.59 17.87 -3.13
CA GLY A 155 -14.52 18.50 -2.18
C GLY A 155 -15.86 17.73 -2.03
N LYS A 156 -15.84 16.42 -2.29
CA LYS A 156 -17.00 15.54 -2.40
C LYS A 156 -16.87 14.40 -1.39
N THR A 157 -17.41 14.61 -0.20
CA THR A 157 -17.21 13.74 0.98
C THR A 157 -18.45 12.97 1.41
N THR A 158 -19.47 12.88 0.56
CA THR A 158 -20.70 12.14 0.84
C THR A 158 -20.57 10.68 0.45
N ALA A 159 -21.45 9.82 0.98
CA ALA A 159 -21.44 8.37 0.69
C ALA A 159 -21.82 8.03 -0.77
N ALA A 160 -22.32 8.99 -1.55
CA ALA A 160 -22.66 8.79 -2.97
C ALA A 160 -21.52 9.19 -3.93
N ASP A 161 -20.50 9.87 -3.42
CA ASP A 161 -19.41 10.42 -4.22
C ASP A 161 -18.37 9.36 -4.58
N CYS A 162 -17.53 9.68 -5.57
CA CYS A 162 -16.56 8.74 -6.11
C CYS A 162 -15.61 8.15 -5.05
N GLY A 163 -15.12 8.97 -4.11
CA GLY A 163 -14.27 8.49 -3.02
C GLY A 163 -14.96 7.41 -2.17
N ALA A 164 -16.28 7.51 -1.95
CA ALA A 164 -17.02 6.51 -1.21
C ALA A 164 -17.19 5.19 -1.97
N LYS A 165 -17.33 5.26 -3.29
CA LYS A 165 -17.38 4.08 -4.16
C LYS A 165 -16.04 3.34 -4.20
N VAL A 166 -14.93 4.07 -4.30
CA VAL A 166 -13.58 3.50 -4.20
C VAL A 166 -13.38 2.80 -2.84
N GLN A 167 -13.76 3.46 -1.74
CA GLN A 167 -13.65 2.83 -0.42
C GLN A 167 -14.54 1.57 -0.30
N ALA A 168 -15.71 1.56 -0.92
CA ALA A 168 -16.58 0.38 -0.91
C ALA A 168 -15.95 -0.81 -1.64
N ALA A 169 -15.26 -0.57 -2.77
CA ALA A 169 -14.52 -1.60 -3.50
C ALA A 169 -13.38 -2.16 -2.65
N ASP A 170 -12.56 -1.29 -2.06
CA ASP A 170 -11.43 -1.68 -1.19
C ASP A 170 -11.93 -2.51 0.01
N GLN A 171 -12.98 -2.06 0.71
CA GLN A 171 -13.56 -2.77 1.85
C GLN A 171 -14.11 -4.15 1.48
N CYS A 172 -14.71 -4.30 0.28
CA CYS A 172 -15.20 -5.58 -0.17
C CYS A 172 -14.06 -6.56 -0.45
N ALA A 173 -12.99 -6.09 -1.11
CA ALA A 173 -11.82 -6.90 -1.40
C ALA A 173 -11.09 -7.33 -0.12
N ASP A 174 -10.95 -6.42 0.85
CA ASP A 174 -10.38 -6.72 2.16
C ASP A 174 -11.23 -7.77 2.90
N GLU A 175 -12.56 -7.60 2.97
CA GLU A 175 -13.48 -8.57 3.60
C GLU A 175 -13.38 -9.96 2.94
N ALA A 176 -13.26 -10.01 1.61
CA ALA A 176 -13.13 -11.27 0.89
C ALA A 176 -11.82 -12.00 1.22
N CYS A 177 -10.74 -11.27 1.47
CA CYS A 177 -9.39 -11.85 1.47
C CYS A 177 -8.73 -11.93 2.84
N GLU A 178 -9.00 -10.99 3.76
CA GLU A 178 -8.26 -10.86 5.03
C GLU A 178 -8.39 -12.12 5.91
N ALA A 179 -9.54 -12.79 5.90
CA ALA A 179 -9.75 -14.02 6.67
C ALA A 179 -9.05 -15.26 6.11
N ASN A 180 -8.71 -15.27 4.80
CA ASN A 180 -8.27 -16.47 4.08
C ASN A 180 -6.82 -16.38 3.57
N CYS A 181 -6.16 -15.24 3.76
CA CYS A 181 -4.88 -14.95 3.14
C CYS A 181 -3.87 -14.43 4.18
N PRO A 182 -2.78 -15.18 4.46
CA PRO A 182 -1.76 -14.72 5.39
C PRO A 182 -1.04 -13.48 4.82
N THR A 183 -0.76 -12.47 5.64
CA THR A 183 -0.07 -11.25 5.21
C THR A 183 1.26 -11.01 5.94
N ASP A 184 1.69 -11.96 6.77
CA ASP A 184 2.89 -11.88 7.60
C ASP A 184 4.18 -12.21 6.83
N THR A 185 4.06 -12.81 5.66
CA THR A 185 5.17 -13.16 4.76
C THR A 185 5.05 -12.46 3.41
N THR A 186 6.16 -12.34 2.68
CA THR A 186 6.18 -11.77 1.33
C THR A 186 5.30 -12.57 0.37
N GLU A 187 5.36 -13.90 0.44
CA GLU A 187 4.55 -14.81 -0.36
C GLU A 187 3.06 -14.71 0.00
N GLY A 188 2.74 -14.68 1.29
CA GLY A 188 1.38 -14.47 1.76
C GLY A 188 0.82 -13.13 1.29
N PHE A 189 1.60 -12.06 1.37
CA PHE A 189 1.18 -10.75 0.89
C PHE A 189 0.93 -10.71 -0.62
N LYS A 190 1.77 -11.39 -1.42
CA LYS A 190 1.50 -11.57 -2.86
C LYS A 190 0.21 -12.35 -3.10
N ALA A 191 -0.05 -13.38 -2.31
CA ALA A 191 -1.29 -14.13 -2.40
C ALA A 191 -2.50 -13.25 -2.04
N PHE A 192 -2.41 -12.44 -0.98
CA PHE A 192 -3.44 -11.47 -0.62
C PHE A 192 -3.74 -10.50 -1.76
N GLN A 193 -2.72 -9.93 -2.42
CA GLN A 193 -2.93 -9.09 -3.61
C GLN A 193 -3.69 -9.83 -4.72
N ALA A 194 -3.25 -11.05 -5.07
CA ALA A 194 -3.94 -11.86 -6.07
C ALA A 194 -5.39 -12.17 -5.69
N CYS A 195 -5.66 -12.41 -4.39
CA CYS A 195 -7.01 -12.56 -3.88
C CYS A 195 -7.83 -11.28 -4.07
N THR A 196 -7.29 -10.11 -3.72
CA THR A 196 -8.03 -8.84 -3.87
C THR A 196 -8.41 -8.57 -5.33
N GLU A 197 -7.51 -8.86 -6.27
CA GLU A 197 -7.79 -8.78 -7.71
C GLU A 197 -8.88 -9.76 -8.15
N ALA A 198 -8.82 -11.01 -7.67
CA ALA A 198 -9.84 -12.02 -7.94
C ALA A 198 -11.21 -11.65 -7.32
N ALA A 199 -11.21 -11.02 -6.13
CA ALA A 199 -12.43 -10.56 -5.48
C ALA A 199 -13.08 -9.42 -6.27
N LEU A 200 -12.29 -8.43 -6.71
CA LEU A 200 -12.74 -7.28 -7.50
C LEU A 200 -13.25 -7.64 -8.89
N SER A 201 -12.85 -8.79 -9.44
CA SER A 201 -13.37 -9.37 -10.68
C SER A 201 -14.47 -10.42 -10.47
N GLY A 202 -14.83 -10.70 -9.21
CA GLY A 202 -15.81 -11.70 -8.82
C GLY A 202 -16.87 -11.13 -7.87
N GLY A 203 -16.87 -11.60 -6.61
CA GLY A 203 -17.90 -11.21 -5.63
C GLY A 203 -18.01 -9.69 -5.36
N CYS A 204 -16.95 -8.93 -5.64
CA CYS A 204 -16.89 -7.47 -5.45
C CYS A 204 -16.99 -6.68 -6.77
N GLU A 205 -17.29 -7.32 -7.91
CA GLU A 205 -17.31 -6.68 -9.24
C GLU A 205 -18.24 -5.46 -9.32
N SER A 206 -19.40 -5.50 -8.65
CA SER A 206 -20.34 -4.39 -8.63
C SER A 206 -19.74 -3.14 -7.98
N PHE A 207 -19.04 -3.28 -6.86
CA PHE A 207 -18.35 -2.18 -6.18
C PHE A 207 -17.16 -1.66 -7.00
N SER A 208 -16.41 -2.57 -7.63
CA SER A 208 -15.31 -2.22 -8.53
C SER A 208 -15.80 -1.37 -9.72
N THR A 209 -16.90 -1.78 -10.35
CA THR A 209 -17.54 -1.06 -11.45
C THR A 209 -17.99 0.33 -11.02
N ASP A 210 -18.59 0.45 -9.82
CA ASP A 210 -19.01 1.72 -9.26
C ASP A 210 -17.82 2.67 -9.01
N ALA A 211 -16.67 2.12 -8.62
CA ALA A 211 -15.44 2.86 -8.35
C ALA A 211 -14.70 3.32 -9.62
N ALA A 212 -15.15 2.93 -10.83
CA ALA A 212 -14.56 3.34 -12.11
C ALA A 212 -14.52 4.87 -12.33
N CYS A 213 -15.34 5.63 -11.60
CA CYS A 213 -15.29 7.09 -11.58
C CYS A 213 -13.90 7.66 -11.23
N ALA A 214 -13.06 6.91 -10.51
CA ALA A 214 -11.70 7.33 -10.17
C ALA A 214 -10.79 7.42 -11.40
N GLU A 215 -11.01 6.54 -12.39
CA GLU A 215 -10.29 6.58 -13.65
C GLU A 215 -10.62 7.84 -14.45
N ASP A 216 -11.90 8.23 -14.48
CA ASP A 216 -12.32 9.42 -15.21
C ASP A 216 -11.72 10.69 -14.60
N LEU A 217 -11.65 10.75 -13.27
CA LEU A 217 -11.05 11.87 -12.54
C LEU A 217 -9.54 12.00 -12.81
N THR A 218 -8.85 10.87 -12.95
CA THR A 218 -7.40 10.85 -13.22
C THR A 218 -7.09 11.15 -14.68
N LYS A 219 -7.84 10.56 -15.63
CA LYS A 219 -7.73 10.86 -17.07
C LYS A 219 -8.02 12.33 -17.38
N ALA A 220 -8.88 12.98 -16.59
CA ALA A 220 -9.19 14.40 -16.74
C ALA A 220 -8.05 15.34 -16.30
N GLY A 221 -6.98 14.84 -15.66
CA GLY A 221 -5.91 15.68 -15.09
C GLY A 221 -6.40 16.59 -13.97
N GLY A 222 -7.41 16.13 -13.21
CA GLY A 222 -8.05 16.90 -12.15
C GLY A 222 -7.23 16.92 -10.85
N ALA A 223 -7.78 17.57 -9.80
CA ALA A 223 -7.14 17.62 -8.49
C ALA A 223 -6.86 16.22 -7.88
N ALA A 224 -7.68 15.22 -8.24
CA ALA A 224 -7.53 13.84 -7.82
C ALA A 224 -6.33 13.11 -8.46
N GLU A 225 -5.70 13.65 -9.53
CA GLU A 225 -4.50 13.04 -10.16
C GLU A 225 -3.36 12.86 -9.13
N LYS A 226 -3.20 13.84 -8.24
CA LYS A 226 -2.18 13.81 -7.17
C LYS A 226 -2.36 12.65 -6.19
N CYS A 227 -3.55 12.07 -6.10
CA CYS A 227 -3.81 10.93 -5.22
C CYS A 227 -3.12 9.65 -5.71
N LEU A 228 -2.79 9.59 -7.00
CA LEU A 228 -2.19 8.41 -7.64
C LEU A 228 -0.80 8.70 -8.21
N GLU A 229 -0.30 9.91 -8.00
CA GLU A 229 1.05 10.32 -8.37
C GLU A 229 2.10 9.53 -7.58
N GLY A 230 3.04 8.92 -8.31
CA GLY A 230 4.13 8.12 -7.78
C GLY A 230 4.23 6.74 -8.39
N THR A 231 5.46 6.28 -8.62
CA THR A 231 5.77 5.02 -9.30
C THR A 231 5.65 3.79 -8.39
N GLY A 232 5.72 3.99 -7.08
CA GLY A 232 5.64 2.92 -6.08
C GLY A 232 4.90 3.31 -4.81
N PHE A 233 4.75 2.35 -3.89
CA PHE A 233 4.02 2.53 -2.64
C PHE A 233 4.60 3.66 -1.78
N LEU A 234 5.92 3.67 -1.57
CA LEU A 234 6.61 4.67 -0.75
C LEU A 234 6.41 6.10 -1.27
N GLU A 235 6.55 6.30 -2.58
CA GLU A 235 6.38 7.61 -3.21
C GLU A 235 4.93 8.10 -3.07
N ARG A 236 3.94 7.23 -3.36
CA ARG A 236 2.52 7.56 -3.18
C ARG A 236 2.17 7.82 -1.73
N ALA A 237 2.68 7.01 -0.80
CA ALA A 237 2.51 7.19 0.63
C ALA A 237 3.04 8.55 1.10
N THR A 238 4.22 8.93 0.61
CA THR A 238 4.84 10.23 0.90
C THR A 238 4.00 11.39 0.36
N ASN A 239 3.49 11.26 -0.86
CA ASN A 239 2.60 12.27 -1.48
C ASN A 239 1.30 12.42 -0.69
N LEU A 240 0.66 11.31 -0.29
CA LEU A 240 -0.54 11.33 0.55
C LEU A 240 -0.26 11.92 1.93
N ALA A 241 0.84 11.54 2.58
CA ALA A 241 1.25 12.10 3.85
C ALA A 241 1.42 13.63 3.75
N THR A 242 2.01 14.12 2.65
CA THR A 242 2.17 15.55 2.38
C THR A 242 0.82 16.25 2.20
N LEU A 243 -0.11 15.67 1.43
CA LEU A 243 -1.45 16.24 1.21
C LEU A 243 -2.27 16.32 2.50
N PHE A 244 -2.28 15.26 3.31
CA PHE A 244 -3.08 15.18 4.54
C PHE A 244 -2.44 15.92 5.72
N CYS A 245 -1.14 15.74 5.91
CA CYS A 245 -0.45 16.11 7.14
C CYS A 245 0.56 17.25 6.99
N GLY A 246 1.00 17.53 5.76
CA GLY A 246 2.02 18.53 5.47
C GLY A 246 1.57 19.98 5.65
N GLY A 247 2.49 20.90 5.37
CA GLY A 247 2.29 22.35 5.49
C GLY A 247 2.56 22.91 6.90
N GLY A 248 3.12 22.11 7.81
CA GLY A 248 3.67 22.59 9.07
C GLY A 248 4.94 23.41 8.82
N THR A 249 5.02 24.61 9.40
CA THR A 249 6.30 25.32 9.46
C THR A 249 7.22 24.55 10.39
N ALA A 250 8.44 24.25 9.97
CA ALA A 250 9.46 23.80 10.91
C ALA A 250 9.48 24.80 12.05
N THR A 251 9.18 24.32 13.27
CA THR A 251 9.49 25.10 14.47
C THR A 251 10.96 25.36 14.36
N THR A 252 11.33 26.59 13.97
CA THR A 252 12.69 27.07 14.06
C THR A 252 13.00 26.93 15.54
N ASP A 253 13.61 25.81 15.91
CA ASP A 253 14.19 25.64 17.22
C ASP A 253 15.12 26.84 17.34
N GLY A 254 14.77 27.74 18.24
CA GLY A 254 15.41 29.04 18.41
C GLY A 254 16.79 28.82 19.01
N GLY A 255 17.63 28.08 18.30
CA GLY A 255 19.06 28.05 18.42
C GLY A 255 19.49 29.50 18.35
N THR A 256 19.72 30.03 19.54
CA THR A 256 20.25 31.36 19.71
C THR A 256 21.63 31.27 19.09
N ASP A 257 21.75 31.74 17.85
CA ASP A 257 23.04 31.97 17.23
C ASP A 257 23.73 32.95 18.15
N ALA A 258 24.54 32.42 19.07
CA ALA A 258 25.53 33.18 19.79
C ALA A 258 26.49 33.66 18.71
N ALA A 259 26.14 34.80 18.10
CA ALA A 259 27.06 35.65 17.39
C ALA A 259 28.25 35.81 18.32
N LYS A 260 29.32 35.07 18.03
CA LYS A 260 30.64 35.42 18.51
C LYS A 260 30.91 36.78 17.92
N ASP A 261 30.68 37.83 18.71
CA ASP A 261 31.28 39.12 18.49
C ASP A 261 32.78 38.88 18.29
N SER A 262 33.24 38.97 17.05
CA SER A 262 34.66 39.05 16.77
C SER A 262 35.15 40.37 17.35
N PRO A 263 36.11 40.37 18.29
CA PRO A 263 36.77 41.61 18.69
C PRO A 263 37.59 42.08 17.48
N THR A 264 37.13 43.14 16.84
CA THR A 264 37.98 43.88 15.90
C THR A 264 38.91 44.74 16.76
N GLU A 265 40.10 44.20 17.04
CA GLU A 265 41.23 45.01 17.47
C GLU A 265 41.95 45.59 16.24
N GLY A 266 42.27 46.88 16.32
CA GLY A 266 43.51 47.43 15.79
C GLY A 266 43.44 48.19 14.45
N GLY A 267 43.70 49.50 14.52
CA GLY A 267 44.02 50.37 13.39
C GLY A 267 43.88 51.85 13.72
#